data_AF-A0A258CZV2-F1
#
_entry.id   AF-A0A258CZV2-F1
#
_cell.length_a   1.000
_cell.length_b   1.000
_cell.length_c   1.000
_cell.angle_alpha   90.00
_cell.angle_beta   90.00
_cell.angle_gamma   90.00
#
_symmetry.space_group_name_H-M   'P 1'
#
loop_
_entity.id
_entity.type
_entity.pdbx_description
1 polymer ?
#
loop_
_entity_poly.entity_id
_entity_poly.type
_entity_poly.pdbx_seq_one_letter_code
_entity_poly.pdbx_strand_id
1 'polypeptide(L)' 'MEIRRKADSVEAMLKADGVYRIPNDEPGFASSVASLLHRRFPNSDLKVQEPPRNFGGEYVFRSSSHLGTKVTEGE' A
#
# COMPACT_ATOMS: atom_id res chain seq x y z
N MET A 1 11.10 -11.82 2.18
CA MET A 1 10.82 -11.12 3.46
C MET A 1 10.58 -9.61 3.29
N GLU A 2 10.98 -8.99 2.18
CA GLU A 2 10.90 -7.53 1.99
C GLU A 2 9.50 -6.96 1.78
N ILE A 3 8.60 -7.66 1.07
CA ILE A 3 7.23 -7.16 0.79
C ILE A 3 6.46 -6.91 2.09
N ARG A 4 6.57 -7.82 3.09
CA ARG A 4 5.91 -7.65 4.39
C ARG A 4 6.43 -6.42 5.14
N ARG A 5 7.77 -6.27 5.23
CA ARG A 5 8.38 -5.09 5.88
C ARG A 5 7.98 -3.78 5.21
N LYS A 6 7.93 -3.77 3.87
CA LYS A 6 7.48 -2.58 3.14
C LYS A 6 6.00 -2.31 3.38
N ALA A 7 5.15 -3.33 3.35
CA ALA A 7 3.73 -3.17 3.65
C ALA A 7 3.50 -2.63 5.05
N ASP A 8 4.24 -3.08 6.07
CA ASP A 8 4.18 -2.51 7.42
C ASP A 8 4.67 -1.04 7.45
N SER A 9 5.67 -0.68 6.65
CA SER A 9 6.10 0.73 6.52
C SER A 9 5.05 1.60 5.84
N VAL A 10 4.44 1.10 4.75
CA VAL A 10 3.36 1.77 4.02
C VAL A 10 2.14 1.92 4.92
N GLU A 11 1.81 0.89 5.70
CA GLU A 11 0.74 0.91 6.71
C GLU A 11 0.98 2.03 7.73
N ALA A 12 2.18 2.10 8.31
CA ALA A 12 2.52 3.13 9.29
C ALA A 12 2.42 4.54 8.71
N MET A 13 2.92 4.74 7.48
CA MET A 13 2.86 6.03 6.79
C MET A 13 1.42 6.41 6.43
N LEU A 14 0.61 5.47 5.93
CA LEU A 14 -0.80 5.71 5.62
C LEU A 14 -1.62 6.04 6.87
N LYS A 15 -1.26 5.49 8.05
CA LYS A 15 -1.87 5.85 9.32
C LYS A 15 -1.42 7.22 9.85
N ALA A 16 -0.24 7.69 9.45
CA ALA A 16 0.30 8.96 9.91
C ALA A 16 -0.10 10.14 8.99
N ASP A 17 0.01 9.95 7.68
CA ASP A 17 -0.11 11.01 6.66
C ASP A 17 -1.28 10.77 5.68
N GLY A 18 -1.85 9.57 5.67
CA GLY A 18 -2.94 9.20 4.74
C GLY A 18 -2.48 8.97 3.29
N VAL A 19 -1.22 9.28 2.96
CA VAL A 19 -0.64 9.06 1.63
C VAL A 19 0.78 8.49 1.71
N TYR A 20 1.11 7.60 0.78
CA TYR A 20 2.46 7.08 0.61
C TYR A 20 2.78 6.89 -0.86
N ARG A 21 4.02 7.19 -1.27
CA ARG A 21 4.49 7.09 -2.65
C ARG A 21 5.61 6.06 -2.75
N ILE A 22 5.49 5.13 -3.70
CA ILE A 22 6.52 4.15 -4.02
C ILE A 22 7.00 4.44 -5.44
N PRO A 23 8.30 4.73 -5.65
CA PRO A 23 8.84 4.87 -7.00
C PRO A 23 8.70 3.56 -7.78
N ASN A 24 8.39 3.67 -9.07
CA ASN A 24 8.18 2.54 -9.99
C ASN A 24 9.52 1.90 -10.43
N ASP A 25 10.41 1.63 -9.47
CA ASP A 25 11.63 0.86 -9.72
C ASP A 25 11.28 -0.62 -9.97
N GLU A 26 10.25 -1.13 -9.29
CA GLU A 26 9.75 -2.51 -9.41
C GLU A 26 8.20 -2.56 -9.39
N PRO A 27 7.51 -2.60 -10.54
CA PRO A 27 6.05 -2.57 -10.60
C PRO A 27 5.39 -3.78 -9.91
N GLY A 28 6.03 -4.96 -9.97
CA GLY A 28 5.55 -6.17 -9.28
C GLY A 28 5.58 -6.03 -7.75
N PHE A 29 6.49 -5.22 -7.22
CA PHE A 29 6.63 -5.01 -5.78
C PHE A 29 5.49 -4.15 -5.22
N ALA A 30 5.17 -3.02 -5.87
CA ALA A 30 4.07 -2.15 -5.45
C ALA A 30 2.71 -2.87 -5.51
N SER A 31 2.47 -3.66 -6.57
CA SER A 31 1.27 -4.46 -6.70
C SER A 31 1.14 -5.52 -5.59
N SER A 32 2.26 -6.18 -5.24
CA SER A 32 2.29 -7.14 -4.13
C SER A 32 2.00 -6.50 -2.77
N VAL A 33 2.54 -5.31 -2.52
CA VAL A 33 2.27 -4.53 -1.30
C VAL A 33 0.80 -4.12 -1.23
N ALA A 34 0.24 -3.63 -2.34
CA ALA A 34 -1.18 -3.25 -2.43
C ALA A 34 -2.10 -4.43 -2.13
N SER A 35 -1.83 -5.59 -2.75
CA SER A 35 -2.61 -6.81 -2.54
C SER A 35 -2.56 -7.27 -1.08
N LEU A 36 -1.38 -7.21 -0.45
CA LEU A 36 -1.23 -7.55 0.96
C LEU A 36 -1.99 -6.59 1.89
N LEU A 37 -1.95 -5.28 1.61
CA LEU A 37 -2.69 -4.28 2.39
C LEU A 37 -4.20 -4.45 2.24
N HIS A 38 -4.71 -4.73 1.02
CA HIS A 38 -6.13 -5.03 0.83
C HIS A 38 -6.58 -6.28 1.58
N ARG A 39 -5.75 -7.32 1.66
CA ARG A 39 -6.05 -8.50 2.48
C ARG A 39 -6.05 -8.19 3.98
N ARG A 40 -5.07 -7.42 4.46
CA ARG A 40 -4.98 -6.99 5.87
C ARG A 40 -6.08 -6.02 6.26
N PHE A 41 -6.60 -5.24 5.32
CA PHE A 41 -7.58 -4.20 5.55
C PHE A 41 -8.67 -4.22 4.46
N PRO A 42 -9.51 -5.27 4.42
CA PRO A 42 -10.51 -5.46 3.37
C PRO A 42 -11.60 -4.38 3.39
N ASN A 43 -11.82 -3.76 4.56
CA ASN A 43 -12.78 -2.67 4.75
C ASN A 43 -12.13 -1.28 4.68
N SER A 44 -10.85 -1.18 4.30
CA SER A 44 -10.19 0.12 4.14
C SER A 44 -10.66 0.84 2.88
N ASP A 45 -10.63 2.17 2.92
CA ASP A 45 -10.78 3.00 1.73
C ASP A 45 -9.47 3.12 0.92
N LEU A 46 -8.54 2.16 1.09
CA LEU A 46 -7.25 2.18 0.43
C LEU A 46 -7.43 2.23 -1.10
N LYS A 47 -6.86 3.26 -1.71
CA LYS A 47 -6.76 3.39 -3.16
C LYS A 47 -5.30 3.42 -3.56
N VAL A 48 -4.98 2.68 -4.62
CA VAL A 48 -3.66 2.67 -5.23
C VAL A 48 -3.79 3.25 -6.63
N GLN A 49 -3.11 4.36 -6.86
CA GLN A 49 -2.99 4.98 -8.17
C GLN A 49 -1.69 4.50 -8.81
N GLU A 50 -1.81 3.82 -9.93
CA GLU A 50 -0.67 3.34 -10.71
C GLU A 50 -0.07 4.49 -11.52
N PRO A 51 1.27 4.49 -11.74
CA PRO A 51 1.90 5.49 -12.59
C PRO A 51 1.41 5.36 -14.04
N PRO A 52 1.32 6.47 -14.79
CA PRO A 52 1.04 6.42 -16.22
C PRO A 52 2.11 5.59 -16.94
N ARG A 53 1.73 4.87 -18.01
CA ARG A 53 2.57 3.90 -18.75
C ARG A 53 3.91 4.42 -19.31
N ASN A 54 4.21 5.71 -19.19
CA ASN A 54 5.47 6.27 -19.65
C ASN A 54 6.53 6.18 -18.54
N PHE A 55 7.74 5.75 -18.92
CA PHE A 55 8.88 5.52 -18.03
C PHE A 55 9.06 6.62 -16.97
N GLY A 56 9.17 6.19 -15.70
CA GLY A 56 9.29 7.08 -14.55
C GLY A 56 7.93 7.48 -13.98
N GLY A 57 7.62 6.98 -12.78
CA GLY A 57 6.41 7.32 -12.06
C GLY A 57 6.40 6.73 -10.65
N GLU A 58 5.36 7.05 -9.90
CA GLU A 58 5.20 6.56 -8.53
C GLU A 58 3.82 5.90 -8.38
N TYR A 59 3.79 4.76 -7.70
CA TYR A 59 2.55 4.23 -7.15
C TYR A 59 2.16 5.06 -5.94
N VAL A 60 0.95 5.61 -5.96
CA VAL A 60 0.45 6.44 -4.87
C VAL A 60 -0.62 5.68 -4.11
N PHE A 61 -0.31 5.32 -2.86
CA PHE A 61 -1.23 4.72 -1.91
C PHE A 61 -1.91 5.85 -1.14
N ARG A 62 -3.25 5.82 -1.02
CA ARG A 62 -4.01 6.80 -0.26
C ARG A 62 -5.09 6.10 0.57
N SER A 63 -5.26 6.54 1.80
CA SER A 63 -6.40 6.18 2.64
C SER A 63 -6.79 7.40 3.47
N SER A 64 -8.05 7.77 3.38
CA SER A 64 -8.67 8.89 4.07
C SER A 64 -9.05 8.52 5.50
N SER A 65 -9.22 7.23 5.79
CA SER A 65 -9.65 6.70 7.09
C SER A 65 -8.56 5.90 7.81
N HIS A 66 -7.28 6.17 7.49
CA HIS A 66 -6.12 5.57 8.17
C HIS A 66 -6.16 4.02 8.16
N LEU A 67 -6.56 3.43 7.04
CA LEU A 67 -6.67 1.98 6.78
C LEU A 67 -7.72 1.20 7.60
N GLY A 68 -8.41 1.81 8.56
CA GLY A 68 -9.44 1.11 9.34
C GLY A 68 -8.92 -0.09 10.14
N THR A 69 -9.77 -1.12 10.33
CA THR A 69 -9.46 -2.27 11.18
C THR A 69 -8.62 -3.33 10.45
N LYS A 70 -7.47 -3.66 11.04
CA LYS A 70 -6.60 -4.75 10.56
C LYS A 70 -7.26 -6.09 10.86
N VAL A 71 -7.44 -6.93 9.85
CA VAL A 71 -7.66 -8.36 10.07
C VAL A 71 -6.29 -8.99 10.31
N THR A 72 -6.04 -9.37 11.55
CA THR A 72 -5.07 -10.41 11.84
C THR A 72 -5.66 -11.72 11.33
N GLU A 73 -5.16 -12.21 10.19
CA GLU A 73 -5.29 -13.64 9.91
C GLU A 73 -4.71 -14.36 11.13
N GLY A 74 -5.59 -15.02 11.88
CA GLY A 74 -5.21 -15.88 12.99
C GLY A 74 -4.27 -16.96 12.48
N GLU A 75 -3.26 -17.27 13.29
CA GLU A 75 -2.40 -18.43 13.15
C GLU A 75 -3.19 -19.74 12.95
#